data_AF-A0A538LCI7-F1
#
_entry.id   AF-A0A538LCI7-F1
#
_cell.length_a   1.000
_cell.length_b   1.000
_cell.length_c   1.000
_cell.angle_alpha   90.00
_cell.angle_beta   90.00
_cell.angle_gamma   90.00
#
_symmetry.space_group_name_H-M   'P 1'
#
loop_
_entity.id
_entity.type
_entity.pdbx_description
1 polymer ?
#
loop_
_entity_poly.entity_id
_entity_poly.type
_entity_poly.pdbx_seq_one_letter_code
_entity_poly.pdbx_strand_id
1 'polypeptide(L)'
;MARCRRGRDGAARARRLGGLGLVTRYAGPAVSLLAVTAAVLGIHYGLQRPASAPPPPVPTVTVHPHAKRAAAITRRYVIQRGDSFSAIASKTHSSVARLERLNPRLSPTALRVGERIRVK
;
A
#
# COMPACT_ATOMS: atom_id res chain seq x y z
N MET A 1 -17.51 31.23 -71.31
CA MET A 1 -16.66 32.35 -70.89
C MET A 1 -16.06 32.02 -69.53
N ALA A 2 -14.79 31.64 -69.52
CA ALA A 2 -14.01 31.23 -68.35
C ALA A 2 -13.37 32.43 -67.65
N ARG A 3 -13.27 32.39 -66.31
CA ARG A 3 -12.29 33.15 -65.50
C ARG A 3 -11.93 32.26 -64.29
N CYS A 4 -10.68 31.80 -64.18
CA CYS A 4 -9.60 32.39 -63.33
C CYS A 4 -9.98 32.33 -61.83
N ARG A 5 -9.23 31.76 -60.88
CA ARG A 5 -7.77 31.70 -60.61
C ARG A 5 -7.57 30.71 -59.44
N ARG A 6 -6.55 29.83 -59.47
CA ARG A 6 -5.26 29.93 -58.74
C ARG A 6 -5.26 29.34 -57.31
N GLY A 7 -4.30 28.45 -57.07
CA GLY A 7 -3.93 27.85 -55.77
C GLY A 7 -3.60 26.38 -55.99
N ARG A 8 -2.45 26.01 -56.57
CA ARG A 8 -1.08 26.03 -56.00
C ARG A 8 -0.98 25.38 -54.61
N ASP A 9 -0.36 24.21 -54.65
CA ASP A 9 0.64 23.70 -53.71
C ASP A 9 0.18 23.11 -52.36
N GLY A 10 0.61 21.88 -52.10
CA GLY A 10 0.40 21.13 -50.85
C GLY A 10 0.14 19.65 -51.12
N ALA A 11 1.05 18.95 -51.79
CA ALA A 11 2.13 18.21 -51.13
C ALA A 11 1.68 16.88 -50.48
N ALA A 12 2.48 15.87 -50.75
CA ALA A 12 2.67 14.64 -49.99
C ALA A 12 1.53 13.60 -50.02
N ARG A 13 1.69 12.70 -51.00
CA ARG A 13 1.63 11.25 -50.79
C ARG A 13 1.79 10.84 -49.32
N ALA A 14 0.81 10.15 -48.78
CA ALA A 14 1.05 9.14 -47.76
C ALA A 14 0.18 7.93 -48.05
N ARG A 15 0.83 6.93 -48.65
CA ARG A 15 0.32 5.57 -48.77
C ARG A 15 0.10 5.04 -47.35
N ARG A 16 -1.12 4.67 -47.00
CA ARG A 16 -1.42 3.64 -45.99
C ARG A 16 -2.35 2.65 -46.69
N LEU A 17 -1.79 1.68 -47.41
CA LEU A 17 -1.44 0.34 -46.90
C LEU A 17 -2.58 -0.23 -46.06
N GLY A 18 -3.20 -1.25 -46.67
CA GLY A 18 -4.42 -1.91 -46.22
C GLY A 18 -4.28 -2.64 -44.89
N GLY A 19 -5.44 -3.05 -44.38
CA GLY A 19 -5.54 -3.92 -43.20
C GLY A 19 -6.39 -3.34 -42.07
N LEU A 20 -7.56 -2.76 -42.35
CA LEU A 20 -8.47 -2.27 -41.31
C LEU A 20 -9.90 -2.85 -41.48
N GLY A 21 -10.00 -4.15 -41.76
CA GLY A 21 -11.29 -4.82 -42.01
C GLY A 21 -11.83 -5.68 -40.85
N LEU A 22 -11.02 -6.06 -39.87
CA LEU A 22 -11.37 -7.16 -38.92
C LEU A 22 -11.22 -6.81 -37.43
N VAL A 23 -11.07 -5.53 -37.08
CA VAL A 23 -10.98 -5.11 -35.65
C VAL A 23 -12.25 -4.39 -35.20
N THR A 24 -13.10 -3.95 -36.14
CA THR A 24 -14.25 -3.07 -35.87
C THR A 24 -15.48 -3.75 -35.26
N ARG A 25 -15.53 -5.08 -35.14
CA ARG A 25 -16.62 -5.78 -34.41
C ARG A 25 -16.27 -6.25 -32.99
N TYR A 26 -14.98 -6.44 -32.69
CA TYR A 26 -14.50 -6.75 -31.33
C TYR A 26 -13.97 -5.52 -30.58
N ALA A 27 -13.64 -4.44 -31.30
CA ALA A 27 -13.25 -3.17 -30.67
C ALA A 27 -14.33 -2.60 -29.75
N GLY A 28 -15.63 -2.83 -30.02
CA GLY A 28 -16.71 -2.46 -29.10
C GLY A 28 -16.62 -3.20 -27.75
N PRO A 29 -16.87 -4.52 -27.73
CA PRO A 29 -16.92 -5.28 -26.48
C PRO A 29 -15.57 -5.35 -25.74
N ALA A 30 -14.43 -5.43 -26.45
CA ALA A 30 -13.12 -5.49 -25.81
C ALA A 30 -12.73 -4.16 -25.14
N VAL A 31 -13.06 -3.02 -25.76
CA VAL A 31 -12.83 -1.70 -25.14
C VAL A 31 -13.78 -1.49 -23.95
N SER A 32 -15.02 -1.96 -24.04
CA SER A 32 -15.96 -1.92 -22.91
C SER A 32 -15.47 -2.72 -21.71
N LEU A 33 -14.93 -3.92 -21.92
CA LEU A 33 -14.36 -4.73 -20.83
C LEU A 33 -13.17 -4.02 -20.17
N LEU A 34 -12.24 -3.48 -20.95
CA LEU A 34 -11.08 -2.75 -20.43
C LEU A 34 -11.50 -1.48 -19.68
N ALA A 35 -12.49 -0.74 -20.20
CA ALA A 35 -13.04 0.45 -19.54
C ALA A 35 -13.72 0.11 -18.22
N VAL A 36 -14.51 -0.97 -18.15
CA VAL A 36 -15.14 -1.42 -16.90
C VAL A 36 -14.08 -1.88 -15.89
N THR A 37 -13.06 -2.63 -16.33
CA THR A 37 -11.94 -3.02 -15.45
C THR A 37 -11.21 -1.81 -14.89
N ALA A 38 -10.91 -0.81 -15.73
CA ALA A 38 -10.27 0.43 -15.29
C ALA A 38 -11.15 1.25 -14.32
N ALA A 39 -12.45 1.31 -14.57
CA ALA A 39 -13.40 2.00 -13.70
C ALA A 39 -13.51 1.34 -12.31
N VAL A 40 -13.64 0.01 -12.26
CA VAL A 40 -13.68 -0.76 -11.00
C VAL A 40 -12.38 -0.59 -10.23
N LEU A 41 -11.24 -0.63 -10.93
CA LEU A 41 -9.93 -0.48 -10.33
C LEU A 41 -9.72 0.93 -9.75
N GLY A 42 -10.19 1.98 -10.44
CA GLY A 42 -10.18 3.35 -9.95
C GLY A 42 -11.04 3.56 -8.70
N ILE A 43 -12.23 2.95 -8.64
CA ILE A 43 -13.10 3.00 -7.45
C ILE A 43 -12.43 2.30 -6.27
N HIS A 44 -11.88 1.09 -6.47
CA HIS A 44 -11.18 0.35 -5.42
C HIS A 44 -9.98 1.14 -4.87
N TYR A 45 -9.16 1.74 -5.74
CA TYR A 45 -8.03 2.57 -5.31
C TYR A 45 -8.44 3.90 -4.67
N GLY A 46 -9.53 4.53 -5.14
CA GLY A 46 -10.06 5.77 -4.58
C GLY A 46 -10.68 5.62 -3.19
N LEU A 47 -11.25 4.45 -2.88
CA LEU A 47 -11.77 4.10 -1.56
C LEU A 47 -10.65 3.71 -0.58
N GLN A 48 -9.48 3.31 -1.09
CA GLN A 48 -8.31 2.99 -0.29
C GLN A 48 -7.49 4.22 0.14
N ARG A 49 -8.00 5.45 -0.01
CA ARG A 49 -7.35 6.66 0.50
C ARG A 49 -7.18 6.52 2.02
N PRO A 50 -5.96 6.29 2.56
CA PRO A 50 -5.76 6.40 3.99
C PRO A 50 -6.10 7.83 4.36
N ALA A 51 -7.02 8.01 5.30
CA ALA A 51 -7.48 9.30 5.76
C ALA A 51 -6.26 10.20 6.05
N SER A 52 -6.00 11.18 5.18
CA SER A 52 -5.19 12.34 5.53
C SER A 52 -6.02 13.18 6.49
N ALA A 53 -6.07 12.74 7.75
CA ALA A 53 -6.43 13.62 8.84
C ALA A 53 -5.45 14.81 8.81
N PRO A 54 -5.92 16.06 8.85
CA PRO A 54 -5.01 17.18 9.11
C PRO A 54 -4.30 16.90 10.45
N PRO A 55 -2.98 17.12 10.54
CA PRO A 55 -2.27 16.92 11.80
C PRO A 55 -2.86 17.86 12.87
N PRO A 56 -3.04 17.41 14.13
CA PRO A 56 -3.31 18.33 15.23
C PRO A 56 -2.19 19.38 15.31
N PRO A 57 -2.47 20.61 15.80
CA PRO A 57 -1.44 21.62 15.97
C PRO A 57 -0.29 21.05 16.81
N VAL A 58 0.89 20.97 16.19
CA VAL A 58 2.12 20.45 16.79
C VAL A 58 2.51 21.32 17.99
N PRO A 59 2.73 20.77 19.20
CA PRO A 59 3.60 21.44 20.15
C PRO A 59 5.00 21.47 19.52
N THR A 60 5.58 22.66 19.39
CA THR A 60 6.97 22.85 18.97
C THR A 60 7.89 22.17 19.99
N VAL A 61 8.27 20.92 19.73
CA VAL A 61 9.32 20.26 20.49
C VAL A 61 10.64 20.68 19.85
N THR A 62 11.35 21.57 20.55
CA THR A 62 12.76 21.89 20.35
C THR A 62 13.57 20.63 20.05
N VAL A 63 14.18 20.58 18.87
CA VAL A 63 15.11 19.51 18.45
C VAL A 63 16.31 19.52 19.39
N HIS A 64 16.33 18.59 20.34
CA HIS A 64 17.57 18.17 21.00
C HIS A 64 18.32 17.23 20.06
N PRO A 65 19.65 17.31 19.97
CA PRO A 65 20.44 16.65 18.94
C PRO A 65 20.25 15.14 18.97
N HIS A 66 20.15 14.59 17.77
CA HIS A 66 19.99 13.18 17.46
C HIS A 66 21.16 12.36 18.02
N ALA A 67 21.04 11.91 19.27
CA ALA A 67 21.76 10.73 19.73
C ALA A 67 21.20 9.55 18.94
N LYS A 68 21.97 9.11 17.93
CA LYS A 68 21.81 7.88 17.12
C LYS A 68 20.78 6.93 17.73
N ARG A 69 19.51 7.16 17.41
CA ARG A 69 18.42 6.35 17.95
C ARG A 69 18.41 5.10 17.10
N ALA A 70 19.26 4.14 17.47
CA ALA A 70 19.22 2.80 16.91
C ALA A 70 17.76 2.35 16.95
N ALA A 71 17.17 2.14 15.77
CA ALA A 71 15.80 1.68 15.66
C ALA A 71 15.71 0.37 16.44
N ALA A 72 15.13 0.42 17.63
CA ALA A 72 15.00 -0.73 18.49
C ALA A 72 14.09 -1.73 17.77
N ILE A 73 14.68 -2.82 17.28
CA ILE A 73 13.95 -3.90 16.61
C ILE A 73 13.04 -4.53 17.66
N THR A 74 11.78 -4.12 17.67
CA THR A 74 10.77 -4.71 18.55
C THR A 74 10.44 -6.11 18.07
N ARG A 75 10.90 -7.13 18.80
CA ARG A 75 10.56 -8.52 18.47
C ARG A 75 9.24 -8.88 19.12
N ARG A 76 8.37 -9.56 18.36
CA ARG A 76 7.06 -10.03 18.82
C ARG A 76 6.99 -11.55 18.78
N TYR A 77 6.34 -12.15 19.77
CA TYR A 77 6.08 -13.58 19.85
C TYR A 77 4.57 -13.83 19.86
N VAL A 78 4.13 -14.91 19.21
CA VAL A 78 2.73 -15.35 19.21
C VAL A 78 2.59 -16.50 20.18
N ILE A 79 1.73 -16.33 21.19
CA ILE A 79 1.53 -17.32 22.25
C ILE A 79 0.91 -18.59 21.68
N GLN A 80 1.47 -19.75 22.03
CA GLN A 80 0.94 -21.05 21.67
C GLN A 80 0.26 -21.73 22.86
N ARG A 81 -0.49 -22.81 22.60
CA ARG A 81 -1.09 -23.61 23.69
C ARG A 81 -0.01 -24.14 24.61
N GLY A 82 -0.17 -23.92 25.92
CA GLY A 82 0.79 -24.34 26.94
C GLY A 82 1.96 -23.38 27.15
N ASP A 83 2.05 -22.26 26.43
CA ASP A 83 3.05 -21.24 26.72
C ASP A 83 2.69 -20.44 27.99
N SER A 84 3.69 -20.21 28.82
CA SER A 84 3.66 -19.33 29.98
C SER A 84 4.70 -18.22 29.84
N PHE A 85 4.62 -17.15 30.62
CA PHE A 85 5.66 -16.12 30.64
C PHE A 85 7.05 -16.70 30.92
N SER A 86 7.15 -17.68 31.83
CA SER A 86 8.40 -18.39 32.13
C SER A 86 8.92 -19.16 30.92
N ALA A 87 8.07 -19.94 30.24
CA ALA A 87 8.46 -20.70 29.06
C ALA A 87 8.89 -19.77 27.89
N ILE A 88 8.18 -18.66 27.68
CA ILE A 88 8.51 -17.69 26.63
C ILE A 88 9.79 -16.93 26.98
N ALA A 89 10.01 -16.56 28.25
CA ALA A 89 11.24 -15.94 28.72
C ALA A 89 12.44 -16.84 28.43
N SER A 90 12.36 -18.13 28.78
CA SER A 90 13.40 -19.11 28.47
C SER A 90 13.65 -19.24 26.96
N LYS A 91 12.60 -19.36 26.14
CA LYS A 91 12.71 -19.46 24.67
C LYS A 91 13.34 -18.21 24.03
N THR A 92 12.98 -17.03 24.52
CA THR A 92 13.39 -15.75 23.93
C THR A 92 14.65 -15.17 24.56
N HIS A 93 15.26 -15.89 25.52
CA HIS A 93 16.40 -15.43 26.30
C HIS A 93 16.14 -14.06 26.95
N SER A 94 14.92 -13.90 27.50
CA SER A 94 14.46 -12.72 28.19
C SER A 94 14.12 -13.07 29.64
N SER A 95 13.79 -12.09 30.48
CA SER A 95 13.32 -12.35 31.85
C SER A 95 11.83 -12.10 31.97
N VAL A 96 11.17 -12.81 32.90
CA VAL A 96 9.72 -12.64 33.16
C VAL A 96 9.42 -11.17 33.50
N ALA A 97 10.19 -10.57 34.42
CA ALA A 97 10.06 -9.16 34.78
C ALA A 97 10.23 -8.21 33.58
N ARG A 98 11.11 -8.55 32.62
CA ARG A 98 11.26 -7.76 31.38
C ARG A 98 10.05 -7.90 30.48
N LEU A 99 9.52 -9.12 30.32
CA LEU A 99 8.31 -9.36 29.54
C LEU A 99 7.09 -8.65 30.16
N GLU A 100 6.96 -8.64 31.48
CA GLU A 100 5.88 -7.94 32.19
C GLU A 100 5.95 -6.43 31.97
N ARG A 101 7.16 -5.86 32.13
CA ARG A 101 7.38 -4.43 31.86
C ARG A 101 7.09 -4.03 30.41
N LEU A 102 7.39 -4.91 29.46
CA LEU A 102 7.11 -4.68 28.04
C LEU A 102 5.61 -4.81 27.71
N ASN A 103 4.87 -5.56 28.52
CA ASN A 103 3.46 -5.88 28.28
C ASN A 103 2.63 -5.69 29.57
N PRO A 104 2.50 -4.46 30.11
CA PRO A 104 1.82 -4.21 31.39
C PRO A 104 0.31 -4.48 31.36
N ARG A 105 -0.25 -4.66 30.17
CA ARG A 105 -1.67 -4.99 29.96
C ARG A 105 -1.94 -6.50 29.97
N LEU A 106 -0.89 -7.32 30.00
CA LEU A 106 -1.01 -8.78 29.98
C LEU A 106 -0.74 -9.33 31.37
N SER A 107 -1.67 -10.16 31.83
CA SER A 107 -1.50 -10.89 33.08
C SER A 107 -0.74 -12.19 32.80
N PRO A 108 0.35 -12.50 33.55
CA PRO A 108 1.09 -13.75 33.38
C PRO A 108 0.25 -15.01 33.57
N THR A 109 -0.81 -14.90 34.36
CA THR A 109 -1.75 -15.98 34.71
C THR A 109 -2.88 -16.16 33.69
N ALA A 110 -3.09 -15.21 32.77
CA ALA A 110 -4.23 -15.19 31.85
C ALA A 110 -3.79 -14.96 30.40
N LEU A 111 -2.80 -15.74 29.94
CA LEU A 111 -2.33 -15.68 28.56
C LEU A 111 -3.34 -16.31 27.58
N ARG A 112 -3.61 -15.61 26.48
CA ARG A 112 -4.45 -16.13 25.39
C ARG A 112 -3.61 -16.67 24.25
N VAL A 113 -3.96 -17.86 23.78
CA VAL A 113 -3.34 -18.46 22.60
C VAL A 113 -3.63 -17.61 21.36
N GLY A 114 -2.61 -17.38 20.54
CA GLY A 114 -2.67 -16.52 19.35
C GLY A 114 -2.41 -15.04 19.62
N GLU A 115 -2.30 -14.64 20.89
CA GLU A 115 -2.00 -13.26 21.25
C GLU A 115 -0.54 -12.91 20.97
N ARG A 116 -0.30 -11.65 20.59
CA ARG A 116 1.02 -11.14 20.20
C ARG A 116 1.62 -10.34 21.34
N ILE A 117 2.77 -10.77 21.83
CA ILE A 117 3.46 -10.10 22.93
C ILE A 117 4.82 -9.56 22.49
N ARG A 118 5.30 -8.52 23.16
CA ARG A 118 6.63 -7.93 22.94
C ARG A 118 7.66 -8.67 23.78
N VAL A 119 8.77 -9.07 23.16
CA VAL A 119 9.81 -9.87 23.86
C VAL A 119 11.18 -9.20 23.90
N LYS A 120 11.43 -8.22 23.01
CA LYS A 120 12.68 -7.46 22.96
C LYS A 120 12.44 -6.07 22.42
#